data_AF-A0AAN8SBI0-F1
#
_entry.id   AF-A0AAN8SBI0-F1
#
_cell.length_a   1.000
_cell.length_b   1.000
_cell.length_c   1.000
_cell.angle_alpha   90.00
_cell.angle_beta   90.00
_cell.angle_gamma   90.00
#
_symmetry.space_group_name_H-M   'P 1'
#
loop_
_entity.id
_entity.type
_entity.pdbx_description
1 polymer ?
#
loop_
_entity_poly.entity_id
_entity_poly.type
_entity_poly.pdbx_seq_one_letter_code
_entity_poly.pdbx_strand_id
1 'polypeptide(L)'
;MGDFTNDWSGGFHPRKKKKKNNTVLMFDENARREFLTGFHKRNLERRQKALEEFEKQLKIERSRIKAESKEAYRKILMMQRPVPELDLFSQEIDMDTHSVTVTEMSAAQLAKSNNWIGENQITYQEKETEPIQNQSDTDQSDLEGMQLKPRKKESYRKTILKRCKDIKKGIMKQATLRVKNSKIFLQKSKIEKFKHIKRKKKEEKKRKKLKRQKMMGNQ
;
A
#
# COMPACT_ATOMS: atom_id res chain seq x y z
N MET A 1 36.72 -32.59 -9.90
CA MET A 1 35.98 -32.29 -8.65
C MET A 1 36.91 -31.53 -7.73
N GLY A 2 36.57 -30.30 -7.36
CA GLY A 2 37.36 -29.51 -6.40
C GLY A 2 36.80 -29.72 -5.00
N ASP A 3 37.65 -30.21 -4.10
CA ASP A 3 37.28 -30.51 -2.72
C ASP A 3 37.03 -29.22 -1.93
N PHE A 4 35.76 -29.02 -1.56
CA PHE A 4 35.32 -27.94 -0.69
C PHE A 4 35.53 -28.39 0.77
N THR A 5 36.74 -28.20 1.29
CA THR A 5 37.02 -28.45 2.70
C THR A 5 36.36 -27.38 3.56
N ASN A 6 35.40 -27.82 4.37
CA ASN A 6 34.71 -27.01 5.38
C ASN A 6 35.71 -26.57 6.45
N ASP A 7 36.20 -25.34 6.34
CA ASP A 7 37.03 -24.71 7.36
C ASP A 7 36.14 -24.18 8.49
N TRP A 8 35.70 -25.10 9.36
CA TRP A 8 35.01 -24.81 10.63
C TRP A 8 36.00 -24.89 11.81
N SER A 9 37.25 -24.49 11.60
CA SER A 9 38.28 -24.36 12.63
C SER A 9 38.20 -22.99 13.34
N GLY A 10 37.01 -22.62 13.79
CA GLY A 10 36.79 -21.44 14.63
C GLY A 10 37.31 -21.67 16.05
N GLY A 11 38.63 -21.65 16.23
CA GLY A 11 39.29 -21.86 17.52
C GLY A 11 38.72 -20.95 18.61
N PHE A 12 38.27 -21.56 19.71
CA PHE A 12 37.80 -20.87 20.91
C PHE A 12 39.01 -20.24 21.62
N HIS A 13 39.41 -19.04 21.17
CA HIS A 13 40.44 -18.27 21.83
C HIS A 13 39.90 -17.79 23.17
N PRO A 14 40.48 -18.17 24.33
CA PRO A 14 40.04 -17.67 25.62
C PRO A 14 40.25 -16.16 25.64
N ARG A 15 39.15 -15.40 25.67
CA ARG A 15 39.19 -13.94 25.78
C ARG A 15 39.95 -13.57 27.06
N LYS A 16 41.14 -12.98 26.94
CA LYS A 16 41.92 -12.44 28.06
C LYS A 16 41.01 -11.57 28.93
N LYS A 17 40.93 -11.88 30.24
CA LYS A 17 40.10 -11.13 31.19
C LYS A 17 40.57 -9.68 31.22
N LYS A 18 39.70 -8.74 30.83
CA LYS A 18 40.00 -7.30 30.87
C LYS A 18 40.25 -6.88 32.34
N LYS A 19 41.38 -6.22 32.61
CA LYS A 19 41.65 -5.60 33.92
C LYS A 19 40.54 -4.59 34.21
N LYS A 20 39.86 -4.71 35.35
CA LYS A 20 38.79 -3.81 35.76
C LYS A 20 39.43 -2.57 36.40
N ASN A 21 39.37 -1.43 35.71
CA ASN A 21 39.73 -0.16 36.31
C ASN A 21 38.56 0.26 37.21
N ASN A 22 38.71 0.13 38.52
CA ASN A 22 37.67 0.53 39.46
C ASN A 22 37.62 2.06 39.49
N THR A 23 36.48 2.63 39.10
CA THR A 23 36.21 4.07 39.21
C THR A 23 35.32 4.29 40.42
N VAL A 24 35.76 5.10 41.37
CA VAL A 24 34.96 5.46 42.55
C VAL A 24 34.09 6.66 42.20
N LEU A 25 32.77 6.50 42.33
CA LEU A 25 31.79 7.57 42.16
C LEU A 25 31.21 7.89 43.54
N MET A 26 31.35 9.15 43.95
CA MET A 26 30.72 9.68 45.16
C MET A 26 29.35 10.25 44.80
N PHE A 27 28.32 9.81 45.52
CA PHE A 27 26.95 10.28 45.35
C PHE A 27 26.40 10.68 46.71
N ASP A 28 25.57 11.72 46.73
CA ASP A 28 24.65 11.95 47.86
C ASP A 28 23.66 10.78 47.97
N GLU A 29 23.17 10.45 49.17
CA GLU A 29 22.28 9.29 49.40
C GLU A 29 21.08 9.23 48.45
N ASN A 30 20.49 10.39 48.12
CA ASN A 30 19.33 10.48 47.23
C ASN A 30 19.71 10.17 45.78
N ALA A 31 20.78 10.78 45.27
CA ALA A 31 21.31 10.50 43.95
C ALA A 31 21.76 9.04 43.81
N ARG A 32 22.33 8.45 44.88
CA ARG A 32 22.70 7.03 44.93
C ARG A 32 21.48 6.12 44.81
N ARG A 33 20.40 6.42 45.55
CA ARG A 33 19.13 5.67 45.47
C ARG A 33 18.54 5.73 44.07
N GLU A 34 18.48 6.91 43.47
CA GLU A 34 18.00 7.09 42.10
C GLU A 34 18.89 6.41 41.06
N PHE A 35 20.21 6.49 41.23
CA PHE A 35 21.15 5.83 40.33
C PHE A 35 20.96 4.31 40.34
N LEU A 36 20.87 3.71 41.54
CA LEU A 36 20.74 2.25 41.71
C LEU A 36 19.34 1.71 41.34
N THR A 37 18.27 2.45 41.64
CA THR A 37 16.88 1.96 41.43
C THR A 37 16.20 2.55 40.20
N GLY A 38 16.69 3.69 39.69
CA GLY A 38 16.11 4.43 38.56
C GLY A 38 16.36 3.83 37.19
N PHE A 39 17.05 2.69 37.07
CA PHE A 39 17.20 1.98 35.79
C PHE A 39 15.85 1.58 35.20
N HIS A 40 14.89 1.17 36.04
CA HIS A 40 13.53 0.84 35.56
C HIS A 40 12.82 2.08 35.01
N LYS A 41 12.91 3.21 35.71
CA LYS A 41 12.37 4.51 35.27
C LYS A 41 12.96 4.92 33.91
N ARG A 42 14.29 4.96 33.80
CA ARG A 42 15.00 5.27 32.54
C ARG A 42 14.69 4.29 31.41
N ASN A 43 14.50 3.00 31.70
CA ASN A 43 14.08 2.01 30.70
C ASN A 43 12.66 2.27 30.19
N LEU A 44 11.73 2.62 31.09
CA LEU A 44 10.37 2.99 30.72
C LEU A 44 10.34 4.28 29.89
N GLU A 45 11.06 5.31 30.31
CA GLU A 45 11.20 6.57 29.58
C GLU A 45 11.78 6.35 28.18
N ARG A 46 12.89 5.61 28.05
CA ARG A 46 13.45 5.27 26.74
C ARG A 46 12.45 4.53 25.86
N ARG A 47 11.67 3.62 26.44
CA ARG A 47 10.63 2.87 25.71
C ARG A 47 9.49 3.79 25.27
N GLN A 48 9.04 4.70 26.14
CA GLN A 48 7.99 5.68 25.81
C GLN A 48 8.46 6.63 24.71
N LYS A 49 9.66 7.20 24.84
CA LYS A 49 10.26 8.06 23.81
C LYS A 49 10.36 7.37 22.45
N ALA A 50 10.82 6.11 22.42
CA ALA A 50 10.88 5.34 21.18
C ALA A 50 9.49 5.06 20.57
N LEU A 51 8.45 4.88 21.40
CA LEU A 51 7.07 4.73 20.93
C LEU A 51 6.53 6.03 20.34
N GLU A 52 6.76 7.17 21.01
CA GLU A 52 6.34 8.49 20.53
C GLU A 52 7.02 8.87 19.23
N GLU A 53 8.35 8.68 19.12
CA GLU A 53 9.10 8.91 17.89
C GLU A 53 8.56 8.05 16.74
N PHE A 54 8.27 6.77 17.02
CA PHE A 54 7.70 5.87 16.03
C PHE A 54 6.30 6.32 15.57
N GLU A 55 5.45 6.80 16.48
CA GLU A 55 4.14 7.34 16.14
C GLU A 55 4.22 8.65 15.35
N LYS A 56 5.15 9.54 15.70
CA LYS A 56 5.43 10.76 14.94
C LYS A 56 5.85 10.42 13.52
N GLN A 57 6.77 9.47 13.34
CA GLN A 57 7.20 8.98 12.03
C GLN A 57 6.02 8.40 11.22
N LEU A 58 5.14 7.60 11.83
CA LEU A 58 3.93 7.09 11.17
C LEU A 58 2.99 8.20 10.69
N LYS A 59 2.81 9.25 11.50
CA LYS A 59 1.96 10.39 11.14
C LYS A 59 2.56 11.18 9.99
N ILE A 60 3.86 11.46 10.02
CA ILE A 60 4.58 12.16 8.97
C ILE A 60 4.50 11.39 7.66
N GLU A 61 4.79 10.08 7.65
CA GLU A 61 4.70 9.26 6.45
C GLU A 61 3.30 9.23 5.84
N ARG A 62 2.27 9.05 6.67
CA ARG A 62 0.88 9.10 6.20
C ARG A 62 0.52 10.45 5.60
N SER A 63 0.97 11.54 6.25
CA SER A 63 0.73 12.89 5.76
C SER A 63 1.44 13.13 4.42
N ARG A 64 2.70 12.70 4.31
CA ARG A 64 3.51 12.80 3.08
C ARG A 64 2.84 12.09 1.91
N ILE A 65 2.46 10.82 2.07
CA ILE A 65 1.82 10.04 1.00
C ILE A 65 0.46 10.64 0.63
N LYS A 66 -0.29 11.15 1.61
CA LYS A 66 -1.57 11.82 1.34
C LYS A 66 -1.38 13.12 0.56
N ALA A 67 -0.39 13.94 0.91
CA ALA A 67 -0.07 15.17 0.21
C ALA A 67 0.35 14.87 -1.25
N GLU A 68 1.27 13.92 -1.44
CA GLU A 68 1.73 13.48 -2.76
C GLU A 68 0.55 12.98 -3.62
N SER A 69 -0.35 12.17 -3.04
CA SER A 69 -1.53 11.68 -3.76
C SER A 69 -2.50 12.80 -4.16
N LYS A 70 -2.62 13.86 -3.34
CA LYS A 70 -3.45 15.02 -3.64
C LYS A 70 -2.84 15.87 -4.75
N GLU A 71 -1.53 16.03 -4.74
CA GLU A 71 -0.78 16.73 -5.79
C GLU A 71 -0.84 15.96 -7.12
N ALA A 72 -0.66 14.64 -7.10
CA ALA A 72 -0.82 13.80 -8.28
C ALA A 72 -2.23 13.93 -8.88
N TYR A 73 -3.27 13.90 -8.03
CA TYR A 73 -4.64 14.13 -8.49
C TYR A 73 -4.85 15.53 -9.08
N ARG A 74 -4.30 16.57 -8.45
CA ARG A 74 -4.35 17.95 -8.98
C ARG A 74 -3.66 18.04 -10.34
N LYS A 75 -2.47 17.43 -10.49
CA LYS A 75 -1.72 17.42 -11.75
C LYS A 75 -2.54 16.77 -12.87
N ILE A 76 -3.13 15.60 -12.62
CA ILE A 76 -3.99 14.92 -13.59
C ILE A 76 -5.20 15.80 -13.96
N LEU A 77 -5.82 16.44 -12.96
CA LEU A 77 -6.96 17.34 -13.21
C LEU A 77 -6.56 18.58 -14.02
N MET A 78 -5.37 19.14 -13.77
CA MET A 78 -4.85 20.28 -14.52
C MET A 78 -4.51 19.91 -15.96
N MET A 79 -3.90 18.73 -16.19
CA MET A 79 -3.62 18.24 -17.55
C MET A 79 -4.89 17.89 -18.34
N GLN A 80 -6.02 17.61 -17.65
CA GLN A 80 -7.31 17.37 -18.30
C GLN A 80 -8.10 18.64 -18.60
N ARG A 81 -7.65 19.83 -18.16
CA ARG A 81 -8.33 21.08 -18.52
C ARG A 81 -8.06 21.38 -20.01
N PRO A 82 -9.10 21.74 -20.78
CA PRO A 82 -8.91 22.17 -22.16
C PRO A 82 -8.04 23.43 -22.15
N VAL A 83 -6.95 23.40 -22.92
CA VAL A 83 -6.05 24.55 -23.09
C VAL A 83 -6.72 25.48 -24.11
N PRO A 84 -7.05 26.73 -23.75
CA PRO A 84 -7.81 27.62 -24.63
C PRO A 84 -7.09 27.92 -25.95
N GLU A 85 -5.76 27.81 -25.98
CA GLU A 85 -4.97 28.02 -27.20
C GLU A 85 -5.15 26.90 -28.24
N LEU A 86 -5.57 25.69 -27.84
CA LEU A 86 -5.78 24.57 -28.78
C LEU A 86 -7.12 24.65 -29.53
N ASP A 87 -8.13 25.31 -28.96
CA ASP A 87 -9.42 25.53 -29.64
C ASP A 87 -9.31 26.55 -30.79
N LEU A 88 -8.20 27.29 -30.88
CA LEU A 88 -7.97 28.30 -31.93
C LEU A 88 -7.45 27.72 -33.25
N PHE A 89 -7.06 26.44 -33.30
CA PHE A 89 -6.52 25.82 -34.52
C PHE A 89 -7.60 25.34 -35.50
N SER A 90 -8.89 25.45 -35.16
CA SER A 90 -9.97 25.25 -36.13
C SER A 90 -10.10 26.50 -36.99
N GLN A 91 -9.43 26.51 -38.15
CA GLN A 91 -9.53 27.60 -39.11
C GLN A 91 -10.58 27.25 -40.17
N GLU A 92 -11.65 28.03 -40.21
CA GLU A 92 -12.65 27.96 -41.28
C GLU A 92 -12.16 28.85 -42.43
N ILE A 93 -11.95 28.23 -43.59
CA ILE A 93 -11.56 28.93 -44.82
C ILE A 93 -12.78 28.92 -45.73
N ASP A 94 -13.40 30.08 -45.88
CA ASP A 94 -14.48 30.29 -46.85
C ASP A 94 -13.90 30.46 -48.25
N MET A 95 -14.28 29.57 -49.17
CA MET A 95 -14.01 29.70 -50.60
C MET A 95 -15.33 30.04 -51.32
N ASP A 96 -15.24 30.71 -52.46
CA ASP A 96 -16.40 31.25 -53.22
C ASP A 96 -17.52 30.23 -53.54
N THR A 97 -17.23 28.92 -53.49
CA THR A 97 -18.22 27.86 -53.75
C THR A 97 -18.45 26.90 -52.57
N HIS A 98 -17.59 26.86 -51.55
CA HIS A 98 -17.68 25.92 -50.43
C HIS A 98 -16.74 26.32 -49.28
N SER A 99 -17.15 26.04 -48.05
CA SER A 99 -16.36 26.29 -46.84
C SER A 99 -15.63 25.02 -46.39
N VAL A 100 -14.33 25.11 -46.10
CA VAL A 100 -13.54 23.98 -45.57
C VAL A 100 -13.07 24.30 -44.15
N THR A 101 -13.34 23.37 -43.22
CA THR A 101 -12.89 23.46 -41.82
C THR A 101 -11.63 22.61 -41.63
N VAL A 102 -10.48 23.25 -41.45
CA VAL A 102 -9.23 22.52 -41.18
C VAL A 102 -9.13 22.29 -39.67
N THR A 103 -9.26 21.04 -39.24
CA THR A 103 -9.17 20.63 -37.83
C THR A 103 -8.19 19.45 -37.69
N GLU A 104 -7.36 19.47 -36.65
CA GLU A 104 -6.47 18.35 -36.36
C GLU A 104 -7.30 17.17 -35.79
N MET A 105 -7.47 16.12 -36.59
CA MET A 105 -8.16 14.90 -36.17
C MET A 105 -7.17 13.82 -35.74
N SER A 106 -7.41 13.19 -34.58
CA SER A 106 -6.66 11.99 -34.16
C SER A 106 -7.01 10.79 -35.07
N ALA A 107 -6.03 9.93 -35.35
CA ALA A 107 -6.23 8.66 -36.05
C ALA A 107 -7.34 7.79 -35.42
N ALA A 108 -7.50 7.82 -34.09
CA ALA A 108 -8.60 7.12 -33.41
C ALA A 108 -9.99 7.72 -33.67
N GLN A 109 -10.10 9.03 -33.93
CA GLN A 109 -11.35 9.69 -34.33
C GLN A 109 -11.71 9.36 -35.78
N LEU A 110 -10.72 9.39 -36.69
CA LEU A 110 -10.89 8.98 -38.08
C LEU A 110 -11.29 7.50 -38.19
N ALA A 111 -10.70 6.64 -37.36
CA ALA A 111 -11.06 5.22 -37.29
C ALA A 111 -12.53 5.01 -36.91
N LYS A 112 -13.06 5.82 -35.98
CA LYS A 112 -14.46 5.76 -35.56
C LYS A 112 -15.44 6.27 -36.61
N SER A 113 -15.08 7.32 -37.37
CA SER A 113 -15.96 7.86 -38.41
C SER A 113 -15.97 6.98 -39.66
N ASN A 114 -14.83 6.39 -40.01
CA ASN A 114 -14.63 5.72 -41.29
C ASN A 114 -14.59 4.18 -41.16
N ASN A 115 -15.05 3.62 -40.03
CA ASN A 115 -14.99 2.17 -39.73
C ASN A 115 -13.61 1.54 -39.97
N TRP A 116 -12.54 2.32 -39.77
CA TRP A 116 -11.18 1.84 -39.97
C TRP A 116 -10.74 0.99 -38.77
N ILE A 117 -9.93 -0.04 -39.04
CA ILE A 117 -9.23 -0.81 -38.01
C ILE A 117 -8.26 0.17 -37.36
N GLY A 118 -8.58 0.62 -36.14
CA GLY A 118 -7.85 1.69 -35.44
C GLY A 118 -6.39 1.35 -35.11
N GLU A 119 -5.75 2.18 -34.29
CA GLU A 119 -4.35 2.01 -33.91
C GLU A 119 -4.07 0.62 -33.31
N ASN A 120 -3.06 -0.06 -33.84
CA ASN A 120 -2.68 -1.41 -33.45
C ASN A 120 -1.93 -1.36 -32.10
N GLN A 121 -2.67 -1.46 -31.00
CA GLN A 121 -2.12 -1.39 -29.64
C GLN A 121 -1.81 -2.80 -29.12
N ILE A 122 -0.54 -3.08 -28.84
CA ILE A 122 -0.12 -4.35 -28.23
C ILE A 122 -0.56 -4.34 -26.76
N THR A 123 -1.51 -5.20 -26.41
CA THR A 123 -1.86 -5.47 -25.01
C THR A 123 -0.87 -6.49 -24.45
N TYR A 124 0.07 -6.03 -23.62
CA TYR A 124 0.84 -6.95 -22.78
C TYR A 124 -0.10 -7.50 -21.70
N GLN A 125 -0.56 -8.73 -21.88
CA GLN A 125 -1.16 -9.49 -20.78
C GLN A 125 -0.04 -9.80 -19.77
N GLU A 126 0.07 -9.00 -18.72
CA GLU A 126 0.68 -9.50 -17.49
C GLU A 126 -0.18 -10.70 -17.05
N LYS A 127 0.43 -11.90 -17.03
CA LYS A 127 -0.19 -13.11 -16.49
C LYS A 127 -0.47 -12.89 -15.01
N GLU A 128 -1.64 -12.33 -14.71
CA GLU A 128 -2.23 -12.39 -13.38
C GLU A 128 -2.59 -13.86 -13.13
N THR A 129 -2.02 -14.43 -12.06
CA THR A 129 -2.43 -15.73 -11.54
C THR A 129 -3.87 -15.64 -11.05
N GLU A 130 -4.80 -16.18 -11.83
CA GLU A 130 -6.21 -16.32 -11.50
C GLU A 130 -6.43 -17.21 -10.26
N PRO A 131 -7.29 -16.82 -9.30
CA PRO A 131 -7.90 -17.75 -8.37
C PRO A 131 -9.14 -18.40 -9.01
N ILE A 132 -9.06 -19.74 -9.06
CA ILE A 132 -10.07 -20.75 -9.41
C ILE A 132 -11.52 -20.28 -9.17
N GLN A 133 -12.32 -20.26 -10.23
CA GLN A 133 -13.79 -20.25 -10.16
C GLN A 133 -14.30 -21.69 -10.27
N ASN A 134 -15.13 -22.09 -9.30
CA ASN A 134 -15.86 -23.36 -9.32
C ASN A 134 -16.95 -23.29 -10.39
N GLN A 135 -16.93 -24.28 -11.29
CA GLN A 135 -18.00 -24.61 -12.22
C GLN A 135 -19.16 -25.27 -11.47
N SER A 136 -20.38 -24.90 -11.83
CA SER A 136 -21.53 -25.79 -11.74
C SER A 136 -22.41 -25.53 -12.96
N ASP A 137 -22.57 -26.58 -13.76
CA ASP A 137 -23.41 -26.70 -14.94
C ASP A 137 -24.88 -26.48 -14.62
N THR A 138 -25.62 -25.81 -15.51
CA THR A 138 -27.02 -26.18 -15.83
C THR A 138 -27.42 -25.62 -17.20
N ASP A 139 -27.62 -26.54 -18.13
CA ASP A 139 -28.58 -26.63 -19.24
C ASP A 139 -29.12 -25.37 -19.93
N GLN A 140 -28.87 -25.33 -21.25
CA GLN A 140 -29.53 -24.50 -22.24
C GLN A 140 -31.04 -24.76 -22.25
N SER A 141 -31.82 -23.73 -21.91
CA SER A 141 -33.19 -23.56 -22.40
C SER A 141 -33.37 -22.11 -22.84
N ASP A 142 -33.92 -21.94 -24.03
CA ASP A 142 -34.16 -20.66 -24.69
C ASP A 142 -35.06 -19.77 -23.82
N LEU A 143 -34.47 -18.75 -23.19
CA LEU A 143 -35.20 -17.70 -22.48
C LEU A 143 -35.49 -16.55 -23.44
N GLU A 144 -36.70 -16.56 -23.99
CA GLU A 144 -37.33 -15.45 -24.69
C GLU A 144 -37.38 -14.22 -23.76
N GLY A 145 -36.44 -13.29 -23.99
CA GLY A 145 -36.15 -12.19 -23.05
C GLY A 145 -34.83 -11.44 -23.31
N MET A 146 -34.00 -11.88 -24.26
CA MET A 146 -32.79 -11.20 -24.76
C MET A 146 -33.08 -9.91 -25.56
N GLN A 147 -34.10 -9.14 -25.19
CA GLN A 147 -34.25 -7.78 -25.68
C GLN A 147 -33.15 -6.93 -25.06
N LEU A 148 -32.12 -6.59 -25.86
CA LEU A 148 -31.13 -5.57 -25.52
C LEU A 148 -31.89 -4.30 -25.13
N LYS A 149 -32.00 -4.02 -23.82
CA LYS A 149 -32.56 -2.76 -23.34
C LYS A 149 -31.81 -1.64 -24.07
N PRO A 150 -32.51 -0.71 -24.75
CA PRO A 150 -31.83 0.39 -25.40
C PRO A 150 -30.97 1.10 -24.35
N ARG A 151 -29.66 1.16 -24.60
CA ARG A 151 -28.70 1.87 -23.75
C ARG A 151 -29.23 3.29 -23.63
N LYS A 152 -29.84 3.62 -22.48
CA LYS A 152 -30.25 5.00 -22.19
C LYS A 152 -29.01 5.86 -22.40
N LYS A 153 -29.07 6.83 -23.32
CA LYS A 153 -27.97 7.78 -23.58
C LYS A 153 -27.70 8.52 -22.28
N GLU A 154 -26.75 8.03 -21.50
CA GLU A 154 -26.35 8.69 -20.27
C GLU A 154 -25.78 10.05 -20.64
N SER A 155 -26.32 11.09 -20.00
CA SER A 155 -25.85 12.46 -20.17
C SER A 155 -24.31 12.50 -20.06
N TYR A 156 -23.66 13.18 -20.99
CA TYR A 156 -22.21 13.39 -21.05
C TYR A 156 -21.62 13.88 -19.71
N ARG A 157 -22.38 14.67 -18.94
CA ARG A 157 -22.00 15.08 -17.58
C ARG A 157 -21.86 13.89 -16.61
N LYS A 158 -22.73 12.87 -16.71
CA LYS A 158 -22.68 11.65 -15.88
C LYS A 158 -21.48 10.77 -16.24
N THR A 159 -21.12 10.66 -17.52
CA THR A 159 -19.97 9.84 -17.95
C THR A 159 -18.63 10.46 -17.53
N ILE A 160 -18.49 11.79 -17.63
CA ILE A 160 -17.32 12.52 -17.11
C ILE A 160 -17.20 12.36 -15.58
N LEU A 161 -18.29 12.54 -14.84
CA LEU A 161 -18.26 12.37 -13.38
C LEU A 161 -17.84 10.95 -12.96
N LYS A 162 -18.25 9.92 -13.69
CA LYS A 162 -17.82 8.53 -13.45
C LYS A 162 -16.30 8.40 -13.67
N ARG A 163 -15.78 8.89 -14.80
CA ARG A 163 -14.35 8.88 -15.12
C ARG A 163 -13.48 9.60 -14.08
N CYS A 164 -13.90 10.79 -13.61
CA CYS A 164 -13.19 11.52 -12.56
C CYS A 164 -13.21 10.80 -11.20
N LYS A 165 -14.33 10.14 -10.85
CA LYS A 165 -14.46 9.34 -9.62
C LYS A 165 -13.54 8.12 -9.66
N ASP A 166 -13.42 7.47 -10.81
CA ASP A 166 -12.60 6.26 -10.96
C ASP A 166 -11.10 6.59 -10.93
N ILE A 167 -10.68 7.71 -11.53
CA ILE A 167 -9.32 8.24 -11.38
C ILE A 167 -8.99 8.50 -9.90
N LYS A 168 -9.90 9.18 -9.19
CA LYS A 168 -9.72 9.46 -7.75
C LYS A 168 -9.61 8.16 -6.93
N LYS A 169 -10.43 7.15 -7.23
CA LYS A 169 -10.36 5.83 -6.58
C LYS A 169 -9.03 5.13 -6.88
N GLY A 170 -8.53 5.18 -8.12
CA GLY A 170 -7.24 4.60 -8.50
C GLY A 170 -6.08 5.20 -7.71
N ILE A 171 -6.02 6.53 -7.63
CA ILE A 171 -4.99 7.25 -6.87
C ILE A 171 -5.08 6.93 -5.38
N MET A 172 -6.30 6.87 -4.82
CA MET A 172 -6.49 6.46 -3.42
C MET A 172 -6.00 5.03 -3.16
N LYS A 173 -6.30 4.08 -4.04
CA LYS A 173 -5.80 2.70 -3.93
C LYS A 173 -4.28 2.66 -3.93
N GLN A 174 -3.64 3.35 -4.87
CA GLN A 174 -2.17 3.46 -4.93
C GLN A 174 -1.58 4.09 -3.67
N ALA A 175 -2.18 5.17 -3.16
CA ALA A 175 -1.74 5.81 -1.92
C ALA A 175 -1.84 4.87 -0.72
N THR A 176 -2.93 4.09 -0.60
CA THR A 176 -3.06 3.10 0.49
C THR A 176 -2.03 1.97 0.36
N LEU A 177 -1.69 1.55 -0.86
CA LEU A 177 -0.66 0.54 -1.10
C LEU A 177 0.72 1.06 -0.69
N ARG A 178 1.05 2.30 -1.05
CA ARG A 178 2.29 2.98 -0.63
C ARG A 178 2.40 3.09 0.90
N VAL A 179 1.32 3.43 1.59
CA VAL A 179 1.29 3.44 3.06
C VAL A 179 1.56 2.04 3.63
N LYS A 180 0.91 1.01 3.08
CA LYS A 180 1.08 -0.39 3.53
C LYS A 180 2.51 -0.92 3.30
N ASN A 181 3.15 -0.49 2.22
CA ASN A 181 4.51 -0.93 1.86
C ASN A 181 5.62 -0.09 2.53
N SER A 182 5.27 0.99 3.23
CA SER A 182 6.25 1.81 3.93
C SER A 182 6.97 1.03 5.05
N LYS A 183 8.28 1.23 5.20
CA LYS A 183 9.12 0.54 6.20
C LYS A 183 8.55 0.66 7.62
N ILE A 184 8.09 1.87 7.96
CA ILE A 184 7.55 2.19 9.28
C ILE A 184 6.22 1.43 9.52
N PHE A 185 5.34 1.35 8.51
CA PHE A 185 4.11 0.58 8.63
C PHE A 185 4.37 -0.92 8.72
N LEU A 186 5.32 -1.45 7.94
CA LEU A 186 5.74 -2.85 8.03
C LEU A 186 6.28 -3.18 9.43
N GLN A 187 7.09 -2.29 10.00
CA GLN A 187 7.59 -2.43 11.37
C GLN A 187 6.44 -2.41 12.39
N LYS A 188 5.44 -1.55 12.22
CA LYS A 188 4.23 -1.52 13.06
C LYS A 188 3.49 -2.86 13.01
N SER A 189 3.24 -3.37 11.81
CA SER A 189 2.56 -4.66 11.61
C SER A 189 3.34 -5.81 12.25
N LYS A 190 4.68 -5.83 12.11
CA LYS A 190 5.53 -6.83 12.78
C LYS A 190 5.38 -6.76 14.31
N ILE A 191 5.44 -5.56 14.90
CA ILE A 191 5.28 -5.37 16.35
C ILE A 191 3.91 -5.86 16.82
N GLU A 192 2.84 -5.52 16.10
CA GLU A 192 1.47 -5.98 16.41
C GLU A 192 1.38 -7.50 16.33
N LYS A 193 1.92 -8.13 15.28
CA LYS A 193 1.97 -9.61 15.14
C LYS A 193 2.66 -10.26 16.34
N PHE A 194 3.82 -9.74 16.76
CA PHE A 194 4.51 -10.25 17.94
C PHE A 194 3.68 -10.09 19.23
N LYS A 195 2.98 -8.97 19.40
CA LYS A 195 2.07 -8.76 20.54
C LYS A 195 0.92 -9.78 20.52
N HIS A 196 0.29 -10.01 19.37
CA HIS A 196 -0.77 -11.01 19.21
C HIS A 196 -0.29 -12.42 19.50
N ILE A 197 0.86 -12.82 18.97
CA ILE A 197 1.46 -14.15 19.23
C ILE A 197 1.72 -14.33 20.73
N LYS A 198 2.30 -13.33 21.40
CA LYS A 198 2.56 -13.39 22.85
C LYS A 198 1.26 -13.49 23.66
N ARG A 199 0.23 -12.73 23.29
CA ARG A 199 -1.09 -12.79 23.94
C ARG A 199 -1.74 -14.16 23.78
N LYS A 200 -1.77 -14.69 22.55
CA LYS A 200 -2.31 -16.02 22.24
C LYS A 200 -1.61 -17.12 23.05
N LYS A 201 -0.27 -17.11 23.11
CA LYS A 201 0.51 -18.06 23.93
C LYS A 201 0.16 -17.96 25.42
N LYS A 202 -0.05 -16.75 25.95
CA LYS A 202 -0.44 -16.54 27.36
C LYS A 202 -1.83 -17.09 27.64
N GLU A 203 -2.78 -16.84 26.76
CA GLU A 203 -4.16 -17.36 26.86
C GLU A 203 -4.18 -18.89 26.78
N GLU A 204 -3.41 -19.49 25.87
CA GLU A 204 -3.29 -20.94 25.75
C GLU A 204 -2.71 -21.57 27.03
N LYS A 205 -1.65 -20.99 27.60
CA LYS A 205 -1.07 -21.43 28.88
C LYS A 205 -2.09 -21.35 30.02
N LYS A 206 -2.87 -20.27 30.09
CA LYS A 206 -3.96 -20.14 31.08
C LYS A 206 -5.01 -21.22 30.90
N ARG A 207 -5.47 -21.47 29.66
CA ARG A 207 -6.44 -22.54 29.34
C ARG A 207 -5.91 -23.91 29.76
N LYS A 208 -4.65 -24.23 29.48
CA LYS A 208 -4.01 -25.49 29.89
C LYS A 208 -3.94 -25.61 31.42
N LYS A 209 -3.59 -24.54 32.14
CA LYS A 209 -3.57 -24.53 33.61
C LYS A 209 -4.95 -24.79 34.20
N LEU A 210 -5.98 -24.15 33.66
CA LEU A 210 -7.36 -24.34 34.10
C LEU A 210 -7.84 -25.78 33.85
N LYS A 211 -7.53 -26.34 32.67
CA LYS A 211 -7.82 -27.76 32.37
C LYS A 211 -7.15 -28.70 33.36
N ARG A 212 -5.86 -28.49 33.67
CA ARG A 212 -5.14 -29.30 34.67
C ARG A 212 -5.78 -29.20 36.06
N GLN A 213 -6.18 -28.00 36.49
CA GLN A 213 -6.87 -27.81 37.77
C GLN A 213 -8.22 -28.55 37.81
N LYS A 214 -9.00 -28.51 36.72
CA LYS A 214 -10.26 -29.26 36.63
C LYS A 214 -10.06 -30.78 36.67
N MET A 215 -9.01 -31.30 36.06
CA MET A 215 -8.70 -32.74 36.10
C MET A 215 -8.27 -33.21 37.50
N MET A 216 -7.56 -32.36 38.26
CA MET A 216 -7.09 -32.68 39.61
C MET A 216 -8.18 -32.51 40.70
N GLY A 217 -9.22 -31.73 40.44
CA GLY A 217 -10.34 -31.52 41.38
C GLY A 217 -11.50 -32.51 41.22
N ASN A 218 -11.36 -33.49 40.33
CA ASN A 218 -12.33 -34.56 40.08
C ASN A 218 -11.82 -35.94 40.58
N GLN A 219 -10.83 -35.93 41.48
CA GLN A 219 -10.32 -37.10 42.21
C GLN A 219 -10.66 -36.96 43.70
#